data_AF-A0A078STD1-F1
#
_entry.id   AF-A0A078STD1-F1
#
_cell.length_a   1.000
_cell.length_b   1.000
_cell.length_c   1.000
_cell.angle_alpha   90.00
_cell.angle_beta   90.00
_cell.angle_gamma   90.00
#
_symmetry.space_group_name_H-M   'P 1'
#
loop_
_entity.id
_entity.type
_entity.pdbx_description
1 polymer ?
#
loop_
_entity_poly.entity_id
_entity_poly.type
_entity_poly.pdbx_seq_one_letter_code
_entity_poly.pdbx_strand_id
1 'polypeptide(L)'
;MGDNVTVLHENDKVEIFPGIFVEVFETPGHDKSCLTYKVENNVFSGDSYIPGVKVIASFPNSDREDARISKERIMELTKDCSLYPGHGNIYE
;
A
#
# COMPACT_ATOMS: atom_id res chain seq x y z
N MET A 1 21.28 10.94 5.38
CA MET A 1 20.68 10.31 4.18
C MET A 1 21.61 10.56 3.03
N GLY A 2 21.81 9.59 2.13
CA GLY A 2 22.49 9.89 0.87
C GLY A 2 21.61 10.84 0.05
N ASP A 3 22.20 11.65 -0.82
CA ASP A 3 21.49 12.69 -1.60
C ASP A 3 20.42 12.14 -2.57
N ASN A 4 20.31 10.81 -2.67
CA ASN A 4 19.36 10.08 -3.53
C ASN A 4 18.32 9.28 -2.73
N VAL A 5 18.01 9.70 -1.49
CA VAL A 5 17.03 9.02 -0.63
C VAL A 5 15.95 10.01 -0.22
N THR A 6 14.69 9.64 -0.50
CA THR A 6 13.50 10.42 -0.14
C THR A 6 12.61 9.59 0.78
N VAL A 7 12.10 10.22 1.83
CA VAL A 7 11.05 9.63 2.69
C VAL A 7 9.70 9.97 2.07
N LEU A 8 8.81 8.99 2.00
CA LEU A 8 7.49 9.14 1.42
C LEU A 8 6.41 9.14 2.50
N HIS A 9 5.36 9.91 2.25
CA HIS A 9 4.22 10.11 3.12
C HIS A 9 2.91 10.05 2.34
N GLU A 10 1.82 10.03 3.08
CA GLU A 10 0.47 10.16 2.57
C GLU A 10 0.32 11.31 1.56
N ASN A 11 -0.28 11.02 0.40
CA ASN A 11 -0.50 11.92 -0.75
C ASN A 11 0.75 12.37 -1.51
N ASP A 12 1.92 11.82 -1.23
CA ASP A 12 3.08 12.08 -2.08
C ASP A 12 2.86 11.53 -3.50
N LYS A 13 3.41 12.27 -4.47
CA LYS A 13 3.45 11.87 -5.88
C LYS A 13 4.87 11.98 -6.39
N VAL A 14 5.45 10.84 -6.77
CA VAL A 14 6.86 10.75 -7.17
C VAL A 14 6.99 10.25 -8.59
N GLU A 15 7.73 10.97 -9.42
CA GLU A 15 8.09 10.50 -10.76
C GLU A 15 9.22 9.46 -10.65
N ILE A 16 8.95 8.23 -11.07
CA ILE A 16 9.91 7.12 -11.01
C ILE A 16 10.55 6.82 -12.38
N PHE A 17 9.88 7.22 -13.46
CA PHE A 17 10.38 7.25 -14.83
C PHE A 17 9.74 8.43 -15.56
N PRO A 18 10.28 8.92 -16.69
CA PRO A 18 9.66 10.02 -17.44
C PRO A 18 8.18 9.77 -17.74
N GLY A 19 7.31 10.58 -17.13
CA GLY A 19 5.85 10.48 -17.27
C GLY A 19 5.16 9.39 -16.42
N ILE A 20 5.91 8.60 -15.64
CA ILE A 20 5.37 7.54 -14.77
C ILE A 20 5.47 8.00 -13.31
N PHE A 21 4.31 8.09 -12.66
CA PHE A 21 4.19 8.55 -11.30
C PHE A 21 3.68 7.44 -10.37
N VAL A 22 4.28 7.39 -9.18
CA VAL A 22 3.77 6.68 -8.01
C VAL A 22 2.97 7.66 -7.17
N GLU A 23 1.73 7.32 -6.86
CA GLU A 23 0.92 7.95 -5.81
C GLU A 23 1.04 7.10 -4.53
N VAL A 24 1.30 7.76 -3.40
CA VAL A 24 1.59 7.12 -2.12
C VAL A 24 0.42 7.26 -1.15
N PHE A 25 0.05 6.14 -0.53
CA PHE A 25 -1.04 6.04 0.44
C PHE A 25 -0.52 5.41 1.73
N GLU A 26 -0.63 6.10 2.85
CA GLU A 26 -0.41 5.49 4.16
C GLU A 26 -1.54 4.51 4.45
N THR A 27 -1.14 3.27 4.78
CA THR A 27 -2.05 2.15 5.02
C THR A 27 -1.61 1.37 6.25
N PRO A 28 -1.61 2.01 7.44
CA PRO A 28 -1.16 1.40 8.68
C PRO A 28 -2.02 0.20 9.06
N GLY A 29 -1.47 -0.67 9.89
CA GLY A 29 -2.23 -1.75 10.52
C GLY A 29 -1.43 -3.02 10.65
N HIS A 30 -0.82 -3.51 9.57
CA HIS A 30 0.18 -4.58 9.66
C HIS A 30 1.44 -4.08 10.40
N ASP A 31 1.89 -2.89 10.02
CA ASP A 31 2.80 -2.02 10.77
C ASP A 31 2.32 -0.57 10.59
N LYS A 32 2.65 0.32 11.52
CA LYS A 32 2.34 1.75 11.44
C LYS A 32 3.00 2.46 10.25
N SER A 33 4.09 1.92 9.69
CA SER A 33 4.81 2.53 8.56
C SER A 33 4.40 1.96 7.20
N CYS A 34 3.36 1.14 7.12
CA CYS A 34 2.95 0.53 5.86
C CYS A 34 2.45 1.58 4.84
N LEU A 35 2.96 1.47 3.62
CA LEU A 35 2.57 2.28 2.47
C LEU A 35 1.98 1.37 1.38
N THR A 36 0.96 1.88 0.71
CA THR A 36 0.41 1.33 -0.54
C THR A 36 0.76 2.29 -1.66
N TYR A 37 1.12 1.76 -2.82
CA TYR A 37 1.51 2.55 -3.99
C TYR A 37 0.55 2.32 -5.14
N LYS A 38 0.14 3.40 -5.81
CA LYS A 38 -0.61 3.31 -7.07
C LYS A 38 0.24 3.83 -8.22
N VAL A 39 0.34 3.04 -9.27
CA VAL A 39 1.00 3.41 -10.54
C VAL A 39 0.02 3.09 -11.65
N GLU A 40 -0.52 4.13 -12.28
CA GLU A 40 -1.57 3.99 -13.30
C GLU A 40 -2.76 3.16 -12.76
N ASN A 41 -3.07 2.03 -13.40
CA ASN A 41 -4.14 1.12 -13.00
C ASN A 41 -3.65 -0.03 -12.11
N ASN A 42 -2.47 0.09 -11.51
CA ASN A 42 -1.86 -0.94 -10.67
C ASN A 42 -1.71 -0.45 -9.23
N VAL A 43 -2.16 -1.25 -8.27
CA VAL A 43 -2.07 -0.96 -6.83
C VAL A 43 -1.19 -2.02 -6.18
N PHE A 44 -0.12 -1.59 -5.51
CA PHE A 44 0.80 -2.43 -4.76
C PHE A 44 0.53 -2.27 -3.26
N SER A 45 -0.12 -3.25 -2.64
CA SER A 45 -0.62 -3.16 -1.25
C SER A 45 0.33 -3.71 -0.19
N GLY A 46 1.39 -4.41 -0.59
CA GLY A 46 2.25 -5.13 0.35
C GLY A 46 1.44 -6.07 1.24
N ASP A 47 1.70 -6.02 2.55
CA ASP A 47 1.00 -6.83 3.54
C ASP A 47 -0.20 -6.11 4.19
N SER A 48 -0.48 -4.86 3.79
CA SER A 48 -1.65 -4.12 4.27
C SER A 48 -2.96 -4.70 3.75
N TYR A 49 -2.93 -5.36 2.59
CA TYR A 49 -4.07 -6.12 2.08
C TYR A 49 -3.64 -7.24 1.13
N ILE A 50 -4.03 -8.47 1.46
CA ILE A 50 -3.85 -9.66 0.63
C ILE A 50 -5.20 -10.36 0.56
N PRO A 51 -5.87 -10.44 -0.61
CA PRO A 51 -7.20 -11.04 -0.71
C PRO A 51 -7.23 -12.49 -0.21
N GLY A 52 -8.23 -12.81 0.62
CA GLY A 52 -8.38 -14.14 1.23
C GLY A 52 -7.45 -14.43 2.42
N VAL A 53 -6.52 -13.53 2.73
CA VAL A 53 -5.60 -13.68 3.87
C VAL A 53 -5.96 -12.64 4.94
N LYS A 54 -5.96 -13.07 6.21
CA LYS A 54 -6.16 -12.17 7.33
C LYS A 54 -4.89 -11.36 7.58
N VAL A 55 -4.99 -10.02 7.59
CA VAL A 55 -3.88 -9.14 7.93
C VAL A 55 -3.37 -9.46 9.33
N ILE A 56 -2.04 -9.64 9.45
CA ILE A 56 -1.40 -9.90 10.74
C ILE A 56 -1.27 -8.58 11.48
N ALA A 57 -2.12 -8.38 12.49
CA ALA A 57 -2.11 -7.22 13.39
C ALA A 57 -2.03 -7.68 14.86
N SER A 58 -0.95 -8.41 15.16
CA SER A 58 -0.64 -8.91 16.51
C SER A 58 0.77 -8.56 16.99
N PHE A 59 1.55 -7.86 16.18
CA PHE A 59 2.90 -7.41 16.52
C PHE A 59 2.89 -6.03 17.21
N PRO A 60 3.97 -5.63 17.91
CA PRO A 60 3.97 -4.42 18.73
C PRO A 60 3.61 -3.10 18.04
N ASN A 61 3.93 -2.95 16.75
CA ASN A 61 3.62 -1.74 15.96
C ASN A 61 2.35 -1.87 15.10
N SER A 62 1.62 -2.97 15.25
CA SER A 62 0.44 -3.27 14.44
C SER A 62 -0.83 -2.87 15.18
N ASP A 63 -1.87 -2.48 14.44
CA ASP A 63 -3.18 -2.13 14.96
C ASP A 63 -4.30 -2.73 14.09
N ARG A 64 -5.31 -3.31 14.74
CA ARG A 64 -6.39 -4.04 14.06
C ARG A 64 -7.41 -3.12 13.41
N GLU A 65 -7.68 -1.97 14.02
CA GLU A 65 -8.64 -1.02 13.50
C GLU A 65 -8.03 -0.27 12.31
N ASP A 66 -6.76 0.13 12.41
CA ASP A 66 -6.01 0.68 11.29
C ASP A 66 -5.97 -0.32 10.12
N ALA A 67 -5.68 -1.61 10.39
CA ALA A 67 -5.68 -2.63 9.34
C ALA A 67 -7.05 -2.78 8.66
N ARG A 68 -8.15 -2.62 9.41
CA ARG A 68 -9.52 -2.66 8.86
C ARG A 68 -9.78 -1.46 7.95
N ILE A 69 -9.46 -0.25 8.41
CA ILE A 69 -9.63 1.00 7.66
C ILE A 69 -8.77 0.99 6.39
N SER A 70 -7.49 0.61 6.53
CA SER A 70 -6.55 0.49 5.42
C SER A 70 -7.03 -0.51 4.37
N LYS A 71 -7.56 -1.66 4.79
CA LYS A 71 -8.16 -2.63 3.86
C LYS A 71 -9.32 -2.03 3.08
N GLU A 72 -10.25 -1.34 3.75
CA GLU A 72 -11.42 -0.72 3.09
C GLU A 72 -10.98 0.32 2.07
N ARG A 73 -9.98 1.14 2.43
CA ARG A 73 -9.37 2.12 1.54
C ARG A 73 -8.70 1.47 0.32
N ILE A 74 -7.91 0.42 0.52
CA ILE A 74 -7.26 -0.31 -0.59
C ILE A 74 -8.31 -0.93 -1.51
N MET A 75 -9.38 -1.52 -0.95
CA MET A 75 -10.47 -2.08 -1.76
C MET A 75 -11.15 -1.02 -2.64
N GLU A 76 -11.33 0.19 -2.13
CA GLU A 76 -11.85 1.33 -2.91
C GLU A 76 -10.88 1.74 -4.03
N LEU A 77 -9.58 1.80 -3.73
CA LEU A 77 -8.53 2.12 -4.71
C LEU A 77 -8.45 1.08 -5.84
N THR A 78 -8.80 -0.18 -5.55
CA THR A 78 -8.70 -1.30 -6.49
C THR A 78 -9.96 -1.56 -7.33
N LYS A 79 -11.02 -0.75 -7.21
CA LYS A 79 -12.29 -1.02 -7.92
C LYS A 79 -12.14 -1.19 -9.44
N ASP A 80 -11.23 -0.43 -10.04
CA ASP A 80 -10.92 -0.46 -11.48
C ASP A 80 -9.40 -0.58 -11.71
N CYS A 81 -8.69 -1.21 -10.78
CA CYS A 81 -7.23 -1.34 -10.81
C CYS A 81 -6.81 -2.77 -10.44
N SER A 82 -5.78 -3.27 -11.11
CA SER A 82 -5.15 -4.54 -10.75
C SER A 82 -4.40 -4.39 -9.41
N LEU A 83 -4.49 -5.40 -8.56
CA LEU A 83 -3.92 -5.45 -7.23
C LEU A 83 -2.75 -6.45 -7.16
N TYR A 84 -1.63 -5.96 -6.63
CA TYR A 84 -0.37 -6.66 -6.46
C TYR A 84 -0.01 -6.71 -4.95
N PRO A 85 -0.46 -7.75 -4.23
CA PRO A 85 -0.10 -7.93 -2.83
C PRO A 85 1.37 -8.33 -2.64
N GLY A 86 1.87 -8.20 -1.41
CA GLY A 86 3.24 -8.62 -1.05
C GLY A 86 3.49 -10.13 -1.18
N HIS A 87 2.42 -10.94 -1.10
CA HIS A 87 2.45 -12.38 -1.23
C HIS A 87 1.22 -12.93 -1.96
N GLY A 88 1.34 -14.13 -2.53
CA GLY A 88 0.22 -14.84 -3.15
C GLY A 88 0.06 -14.52 -4.64
N ASN A 89 -1.20 -14.43 -5.09
CA ASN A 89 -1.55 -14.20 -6.49
C ASN A 89 -1.69 -12.71 -6.81
N ILE A 90 -1.63 -12.38 -8.10
CA ILE A 90 -2.03 -11.08 -8.64
C ILE A 90 -3.53 -11.12 -8.94
N TYR A 91 -4.23 -10.01 -8.73
CA TYR A 91 -5.66 -9.88 -8.94
C TYR A 91 -5.90 -8.78 -9.97
N GLU A 92 -6.36 -9.14 -11.18
CA GLU A 92 -6.61 -8.22 -12.29
C GLU A 92 -8.08 -7.83 -12.42
#